data_AF-A0A2A2QS85-F1
#
_entry.id   AF-A0A2A2QS85-F1
#
_cell.length_a   1.000
_cell.length_b   1.000
_cell.length_c   1.000
_cell.angle_alpha   90.00
_cell.angle_beta   90.00
_cell.angle_gamma   90.00
#
_symmetry.space_group_name_H-M   'P 1'
#
loop_
_entity.id
_entity.type
_entity.pdbx_description
1 polymer ?
#
loop_
_entity_poly.entity_id
_entity_poly.type
_entity_poly.pdbx_seq_one_letter_code
_entity_poly.pdbx_strand_id
1 'polypeptide(L)' 'MEIQIKLAITRMLAAIKSGDGQIVAEAMAELDGCLEQERMTLHPQLVHFLENRSYAKALMFLGGETDIPVGVCGGGRARS' A
#
# COMPACT_ATOMS: atom_id res chain seq x y z
N MET A 1 -4.25 12.69 5.54
CA MET A 1 -4.34 11.23 5.31
C MET A 1 -3.22 10.65 4.47
N GLU A 2 -2.91 11.19 3.30
CA GLU A 2 -1.85 10.63 2.42
C GLU A 2 -0.48 10.44 3.12
N ILE A 3 -0.09 11.36 4.01
CA ILE A 3 1.11 11.22 4.86
C ILE A 3 1.03 9.99 5.78
N GLN A 4 -0.13 9.73 6.39
CA GLN A 4 -0.33 8.59 7.27
C GLN A 4 -0.26 7.28 6.48
N ILE A 5 -0.93 7.23 5.32
CA ILE A 5 -0.87 6.08 4.39
C ILE A 5 0.59 5.81 3.97
N LYS A 6 1.35 6.86 3.62
CA LYS A 6 2.77 6.74 3.25
C LYS A 6 3.61 6.16 4.40
N LEU A 7 3.39 6.63 5.62
CA LEU A 7 4.09 6.14 6.81
C LEU A 7 3.75 4.68 7.11
N ALA A 8 2.47 4.31 7.05
CA ALA A 8 2.00 2.94 7.27
C ALA A 8 2.57 1.97 6.22
N ILE A 9 2.57 2.34 4.93
CA ILE A 9 3.21 1.55 3.86
C ILE A 9 4.72 1.39 4.13
N THR A 10 5.41 2.48 4.48
CA THR A 10 6.87 2.45 4.74
C THR A 10 7.19 1.55 5.94
N ARG A 11 6.41 1.66 7.02
CA ARG A 11 6.54 0.82 8.23
C ARG A 11 6.31 -0.65 7.91
N MET A 12 5.27 -0.96 7.14
CA MET A 12 4.97 -2.33 6.72
C MET A 12 6.10 -2.94 5.87
N LEU A 13 6.63 -2.20 4.88
CA LEU A 13 7.73 -2.69 4.05
C LEU A 13 9.01 -2.93 4.87
N ALA A 14 9.30 -2.06 5.84
CA ALA A 14 10.40 -2.26 6.78
C ALA A 14 10.19 -3.51 7.65
N ALA A 15 8.97 -3.73 8.14
CA ALA A 15 8.61 -4.90 8.95
C ALA A 15 8.67 -6.21 8.16
N ILE A 16 8.24 -6.22 6.88
CA ILE A 16 8.44 -7.35 5.97
C ILE A 16 9.93 -7.69 5.87
N LYS A 17 10.78 -6.66 5.70
CA LYS A 17 12.23 -6.85 5.58
C LYS A 17 12.86 -7.39 6.87
N SER A 18 12.35 -7.01 8.05
CA SER A 18 12.82 -7.49 9.34
C SER A 18 12.17 -8.79 9.82
N GLY A 19 11.16 -9.31 9.09
CA GLY A 19 10.41 -10.50 9.49
C GLY A 19 9.44 -10.27 10.66
N ASP A 20 9.07 -9.02 10.95
CA ASP A 20 8.14 -8.69 12.03
C ASP A 20 6.69 -8.77 11.56
N GLY A 21 6.12 -9.97 11.65
CA GLY A 21 4.75 -10.24 11.22
C GLY A 21 3.68 -9.45 12.00
N GLN A 22 3.96 -9.08 13.26
CA GLN A 22 3.03 -8.32 14.07
C GLN A 22 2.89 -6.89 13.54
N ILE A 23 4.02 -6.22 13.26
CA ILE A 23 4.00 -4.88 12.68
C ILE A 23 3.39 -4.88 11.28
N VAL A 24 3.61 -5.93 10.49
CA VAL A 24 2.95 -6.09 9.18
C VAL A 24 1.42 -6.13 9.33
N ALA A 25 0.91 -6.92 10.28
CA ALA A 25 -0.53 -7.03 10.52
C ALA A 25 -1.13 -5.70 11.01
N GLU A 26 -0.47 -5.02 11.95
CA GLU A 26 -0.90 -3.70 12.44
C GLU A 26 -0.96 -2.66 11.33
N ALA A 27 0.08 -2.58 10.50
CA ALA A 27 0.13 -1.61 9.42
C ALA A 27 -0.91 -1.91 8.32
N MET A 28 -1.23 -3.18 8.05
CA MET A 28 -2.33 -3.52 7.14
C MET A 28 -3.69 -3.10 7.70
N ALA A 29 -3.95 -3.34 8.99
CA ALA A 29 -5.19 -2.91 9.62
C ALA A 29 -5.34 -1.37 9.64
N GLU A 30 -4.23 -0.65 9.86
CA GLU A 30 -4.18 0.81 9.76
C GLU A 30 -4.53 1.29 8.33
N LEU A 31 -3.93 0.67 7.30
CA LEU A 31 -4.22 0.99 5.90
C LEU A 31 -5.66 0.72 5.51
N ASP A 32 -6.24 -0.40 5.96
CA ASP A 32 -7.64 -0.72 5.74
C ASP A 32 -8.54 0.33 6.40
N GLY A 33 -8.24 0.74 7.64
CA GLY A 33 -8.95 1.80 8.35
C GLY A 33 -8.87 3.17 7.64
N CYS A 34 -7.69 3.57 7.19
CA CYS A 34 -7.51 4.80 6.40
C CYS A 34 -8.33 4.76 5.10
N LEU A 35 -8.35 3.61 4.42
CA LEU A 35 -9.10 3.43 3.18
C LEU A 35 -10.61 3.52 3.43
N GLU A 36 -11.12 2.91 4.49
CA GLU A 36 -12.55 2.97 4.83
C GLU A 36 -13.00 4.39 5.18
N GLN A 37 -12.18 5.15 5.90
CA GLN A 37 -12.51 6.51 6.34
C GLN A 37 -12.49 7.54 5.20
N GLU A 38 -11.53 7.43 4.29
CA GLU A 38 -11.25 8.50 3.31
C GLU A 38 -11.36 8.06 1.85
N ARG A 39 -11.96 6.90 1.58
CA ARG A 39 -12.18 6.38 0.22
C ARG A 39 -12.68 7.43 -0.78
N MET A 40 -13.58 8.31 -0.36
CA MET A 40 -14.22 9.30 -1.22
C MET A 40 -13.38 10.57 -1.44
N THR A 41 -12.36 10.79 -0.61
CA THR A 41 -11.49 11.98 -0.64
C THR A 41 -10.08 11.67 -1.15
N LEU A 42 -9.65 10.40 -1.09
CA LEU A 42 -8.38 9.96 -1.64
C LEU A 42 -8.37 9.96 -3.18
N HIS A 43 -7.19 10.14 -3.76
CA HIS A 43 -7.02 10.05 -5.20
C HIS A 43 -7.44 8.65 -5.72
N PRO A 44 -8.24 8.54 -6.79
CA PRO A 44 -8.75 7.24 -7.28
C PRO A 44 -7.66 6.21 -7.57
N GLN A 45 -6.50 6.67 -8.06
CA GLN A 45 -5.35 5.79 -8.32
C GLN A 45 -4.73 5.25 -7.02
N LEU A 46 -4.69 6.06 -5.96
CA LEU A 46 -4.21 5.61 -4.65
C LEU A 46 -5.16 4.58 -4.04
N VAL A 47 -6.48 4.85 -4.10
CA VAL A 47 -7.52 3.89 -3.69
C VAL A 47 -7.34 2.57 -4.42
N HIS A 48 -7.19 2.61 -5.75
CA HIS A 48 -6.98 1.42 -6.56
C HIS A 48 -5.76 0.60 -6.12
N PHE A 49 -4.63 1.25 -5.83
CA PHE A 49 -3.43 0.54 -5.36
C PHE A 49 -3.63 -0.09 -3.99
N LEU A 50 -4.27 0.61 -3.06
CA LEU A 50 -4.52 0.10 -1.71
C LEU A 50 -5.48 -1.09 -1.73
N GLU A 51 -6.56 -1.03 -2.48
CA GLU A 51 -7.52 -2.15 -2.63
C GLU A 51 -6.89 -3.42 -3.20
N ASN A 52 -5.96 -3.25 -4.15
CA ASN A 52 -5.25 -4.37 -4.77
C ASN A 52 -3.98 -4.78 -4.00
N ARG A 53 -3.75 -4.23 -2.79
CA ARG A 53 -2.53 -4.46 -1.98
C ARG A 53 -1.24 -4.21 -2.77
N SER A 54 -1.28 -3.27 -3.71
CA SER A 54 -0.14 -2.88 -4.54
C SER A 54 0.66 -1.78 -3.84
N TYR A 55 1.16 -2.08 -2.64
CA TYR A 55 1.74 -1.10 -1.73
C TYR A 55 3.00 -0.41 -2.27
N ALA A 56 3.81 -1.12 -3.08
CA ALA A 56 4.95 -0.51 -3.77
C ALA A 56 4.50 0.60 -4.73
N LYS A 57 3.42 0.37 -5.48
CA LYS A 57 2.86 1.35 -6.41
C LYS A 57 2.21 2.53 -5.68
N ALA A 58 1.51 2.25 -4.58
CA ALA A 58 1.01 3.29 -3.70
C ALA A 58 2.14 4.18 -3.15
N LEU A 59 3.29 3.59 -2.79
CA LEU A 59 4.45 4.36 -2.33
C LEU A 59 5.05 5.23 -3.45
N MET A 60 5.19 4.69 -4.67
CA MET A 60 5.65 5.46 -5.85
C MET A 60 4.70 6.62 -6.15
N PHE A 61 3.39 6.38 -6.13
CA PHE A 61 2.37 7.41 -6.32
C PHE A 61 2.49 8.54 -5.28
N LEU A 62 2.60 8.16 -4.00
CA LEU A 62 2.80 9.10 -2.88
C LEU A 62 4.20 9.75 -2.88
N GLY A 63 5.10 9.29 -3.74
CA GLY A 63 6.39 9.89 -4.05
C GLY A 63 6.33 10.94 -5.17
N GLY A 64 5.19 11.08 -5.84
CA GLY A 64 5.01 11.94 -7.01
C GLY A 64 5.47 11.31 -8.33
N GLU A 65 5.72 10.00 -8.36
CA GLU A 65 6.05 9.31 -9.59
C GLU A 65 4.83 9.22 -10.51
N THR A 66 4.98 9.67 -11.75
CA THR A 66 3.90 9.69 -12.75
C THR A 66 3.91 8.49 -13.68
N ASP A 67 5.05 7.81 -13.80
CA ASP A 67 5.23 6.62 -14.66
C ASP A 67 5.30 5.34 -13.82
N ILE A 68 4.20 5.04 -13.13
CA ILE A 68 4.12 3.86 -12.26
C ILE A 68 3.87 2.62 -13.14
N PRO A 69 4.78 1.64 -13.15
CA PRO A 69 4.71 0.51 -14.08
C PRO A 69 3.42 -0.29 -13.93
N VAL A 70 2.79 -0.59 -15.06
CA VAL A 70 1.65 -1.51 -15.17
C VAL A 70 2.14 -2.95 -15.30
N GLY A 71 1.55 -3.87 -14.53
CA GLY A 71 2.01 -5.26 -14.43
C GLY A 71 3.07 -5.47 -13.33
N VAL A 72 2.85 -6.52 -12.53
CA VAL A 72 3.72 -7.03 -11.44
C VAL A 72 3.90 -6.09 -10.24
N CYS A 73 3.02 -6.20 -9.22
CA CYS A 73 3.45 -6.38 -7.83
C CYS A 73 2.26 -6.72 -6.92
N GLY A 74 2.27 -7.94 -6.40
CA GLY A 74 1.31 -8.53 -5.47
C GLY A 74 1.47 -10.05 -5.54
N GLY A 75 2.11 -10.64 -4.51
CA GLY A 75 2.47 -12.05 -4.31
C GLY A 75 1.92 -13.09 -5.30
N GLY A 76 2.84 -13.92 -5.84
CA GLY A 76 2.60 -14.87 -6.91
C GLY A 76 1.29 -15.68 -6.84
N ARG A 77 0.58 -15.68 -7.96
CA ARG A 77 -0.08 -16.88 -8.48
C ARG A 77 0.27 -17.00 -9.95
N ALA A 78 1.44 -17.60 -10.20
CA ALA A 78 1.58 -18.39 -11.41
C ALA A 78 0.55 -19.51 -11.30
N ARG A 79 -0.43 -19.52 -12.19
CA ARG A 79 -1.38 -20.63 -12.29
C ARG A 79 -0.59 -21.83 -12.81
N SER A 80 -0.33 -22.81 -11.95
CA SER A 80 -0.01 -24.19 -12.34
C SER A 80 -1.30 -25.00 -12.42
#